data_AF-A0A8U0HVZ8-F1
#
_entry.id   AF-A0A8U0HVZ8-F1
#
_cell.length_a   1.000
_cell.length_b   1.000
_cell.length_c   1.000
_cell.angle_alpha   90.00
_cell.angle_beta   90.00
_cell.angle_gamma   90.00
#
_symmetry.space_group_name_H-M   'P 1'
#
loop_
_entity.id
_entity.type
_entity.pdbx_description
1 polymer ?
#
loop_
_entity_poly.entity_id
_entity_poly.type
_entity_poly.pdbx_seq_one_letter_code
_entity_poly.pdbx_strand_id
1 'polypeptide(L)'
;MSGFRFECAYCDELVVSESVDAVKANAEAHLEAHRDEMRDVFTVAFGGTDCQNECGYVFPEDVDEEVGFECRACGHDNFPPFVTQYVYWRIEKTESVDTPRSETDSDDDR
;
A
#
# COMPACT_ATOMS: atom_id res chain seq x y z
N MET A 1 -19.76 8.15 6.16
CA MET A 1 -19.20 8.15 4.80
C MET A 1 -18.42 6.86 4.61
N SER A 2 -18.63 6.18 3.48
CA SER A 2 -17.71 5.13 3.04
C SER A 2 -16.44 5.77 2.51
N GLY A 3 -15.29 5.16 2.76
CA GLY A 3 -14.00 5.70 2.33
C GLY A 3 -13.00 4.57 2.08
N PHE A 4 -11.75 4.95 1.97
CA PHE A 4 -10.62 4.05 1.81
C PHE A 4 -9.57 4.38 2.85
N ARG A 5 -8.91 3.33 3.35
CA ARG A 5 -7.79 3.46 4.26
C ARG A 5 -6.61 2.61 3.82
N PHE A 6 -5.42 3.09 4.15
CA PHE A 6 -4.17 2.36 4.05
C PHE A 6 -3.46 2.48 5.40
N GLU A 7 -3.14 1.33 6.00
CA GLU A 7 -2.39 1.24 7.25
C GLU A 7 -0.93 0.93 6.95
N CYS A 8 -0.03 1.81 7.37
CA CYS A 8 1.39 1.61 7.15
C CYS A 8 1.90 0.42 7.98
N ALA A 9 2.78 -0.41 7.41
CA ALA A 9 3.43 -1.50 8.15
C ALA A 9 4.62 -1.04 8.99
N TYR A 10 5.14 0.14 8.71
CA TYR A 10 6.44 0.61 9.19
C TYR A 10 6.32 1.71 10.25
N CYS A 11 5.12 2.27 10.40
CA CYS A 11 4.78 3.24 11.42
C CYS A 11 3.27 3.16 11.75
N ASP A 12 2.84 3.89 12.78
CA ASP A 12 1.43 3.92 13.22
C ASP A 12 0.54 4.85 12.36
N GLU A 13 1.02 5.31 11.20
CA GLU A 13 0.27 6.23 10.34
C GLU A 13 -0.83 5.52 9.55
N LEU A 14 -2.03 6.11 9.60
CA LEU A 14 -3.20 5.67 8.86
C LEU A 14 -3.55 6.73 7.81
N VAL A 15 -3.39 6.39 6.53
CA VAL A 15 -3.78 7.25 5.41
C VAL A 15 -5.24 6.98 5.07
N VAL A 16 -6.10 7.99 5.16
CA VAL A 16 -7.54 7.86 4.92
C VAL A 16 -8.00 8.86 3.86
N SER A 17 -8.86 8.43 2.95
CA SER A 17 -9.48 9.31 1.96
C SER A 17 -10.83 8.79 1.49
N GLU A 18 -11.71 9.67 1.03
CA GLU A 18 -12.97 9.27 0.37
C GLU A 18 -12.75 8.77 -1.07
N SER A 19 -11.60 9.10 -1.68
CA SER A 19 -11.25 8.71 -3.04
C SER A 19 -10.16 7.64 -3.04
N VAL A 20 -10.38 6.59 -3.84
CA VAL A 20 -9.40 5.51 -4.04
C VAL A 20 -8.10 6.03 -4.66
N ASP A 21 -8.18 7.01 -5.56
CA ASP A 21 -6.99 7.56 -6.20
C ASP A 21 -6.21 8.46 -5.23
N ALA A 22 -6.91 9.19 -4.36
CA ALA A 22 -6.28 10.03 -3.35
C ALA A 22 -5.62 9.20 -2.25
N VAL A 23 -6.25 8.11 -1.76
CA VAL A 23 -5.60 7.23 -0.77
C VAL A 23 -4.35 6.57 -1.37
N LYS A 24 -4.38 6.19 -2.66
CA LYS A 24 -3.22 5.61 -3.34
C LYS A 24 -2.07 6.61 -3.41
N ALA A 25 -2.32 7.78 -3.99
CA ALA A 25 -1.28 8.80 -4.14
C ALA A 25 -0.69 9.22 -2.78
N ASN A 26 -1.52 9.37 -1.75
CA ASN A 26 -1.06 9.72 -0.42
C ASN A 26 -0.26 8.58 0.24
N ALA A 27 -0.69 7.33 0.09
CA ALA A 27 0.01 6.17 0.62
C ALA A 27 1.35 5.94 -0.09
N GLU A 28 1.39 6.06 -1.42
CA GLU A 28 2.62 5.99 -2.21
C GLU A 28 3.61 7.08 -1.77
N ALA A 29 3.16 8.33 -1.66
CA ALA A 29 3.98 9.44 -1.18
C ALA A 29 4.47 9.26 0.26
N HIS A 30 3.64 8.69 1.13
CA HIS A 30 4.03 8.36 2.51
C HIS A 30 5.12 7.26 2.54
N LEU A 31 5.00 6.23 1.71
CA LEU A 31 5.95 5.11 1.67
C LEU A 31 7.33 5.49 1.11
N GLU A 32 7.47 6.60 0.38
CA GLU A 32 8.78 7.14 0.01
C GLU A 32 9.68 7.40 1.25
N ALA A 33 9.08 7.77 2.39
CA ALA A 33 9.81 7.95 3.64
C ALA A 33 10.25 6.63 4.30
N HIS A 34 9.69 5.51 3.86
CA HIS A 34 9.95 4.16 4.37
C HIS A 34 10.65 3.26 3.33
N ARG A 35 11.27 3.87 2.32
CA ARG A 35 11.86 3.15 1.20
C ARG A 35 12.85 2.08 1.66
N ASP A 36 13.72 2.38 2.61
CA ASP A 36 14.74 1.44 3.07
C ASP A 36 14.14 0.24 3.82
N GLU A 37 13.12 0.47 4.64
CA GLU A 37 12.39 -0.58 5.36
C GLU A 37 11.62 -1.54 4.42
N MET A 38 11.31 -1.09 3.20
CA MET A 38 10.60 -1.89 2.22
C MET A 38 11.48 -2.86 1.42
N ARG A 39 12.82 -2.84 1.58
CA ARG A 39 13.75 -3.69 0.81
C ARG A 39 13.49 -5.19 1.01
N ASP A 40 13.19 -5.59 2.23
CA ASP A 40 12.91 -7.01 2.55
C ASP A 40 11.63 -7.48 1.84
N VAL A 41 10.59 -6.64 1.88
CA VAL A 41 9.32 -6.93 1.19
C VAL A 41 9.51 -6.96 -0.33
N PHE A 42 10.33 -6.06 -0.86
CA PHE A 42 10.70 -6.08 -2.28
C PHE A 42 11.40 -7.38 -2.66
N THR A 43 12.39 -7.81 -1.89
CA THR A 43 13.15 -9.04 -2.16
C THR A 43 12.23 -10.26 -2.18
N VAL A 44 11.31 -10.36 -1.21
CA VAL A 44 10.33 -11.46 -1.16
C VAL A 44 9.34 -11.41 -2.33
N ALA A 45 8.90 -10.22 -2.74
CA ALA A 45 7.89 -10.06 -3.78
C ALA A 45 8.45 -10.13 -5.21
N PHE A 46 9.69 -9.68 -5.42
CA PHE A 46 10.32 -9.50 -6.74
C PHE A 46 11.54 -10.41 -6.95
N GLY A 47 11.96 -11.20 -5.97
CA GLY A 47 12.96 -12.26 -6.17
C GLY A 47 12.53 -13.20 -7.30
N GLY A 48 13.43 -13.46 -8.25
CA GLY A 48 13.15 -14.26 -9.44
C GLY A 48 12.34 -13.55 -10.53
N THR A 49 12.02 -12.26 -10.37
CA THR A 49 11.29 -11.48 -11.39
C THR A 49 12.23 -10.60 -12.21
N ASP A 50 11.83 -10.31 -13.45
CA ASP A 50 12.55 -9.40 -14.34
C ASP A 50 12.44 -7.94 -13.87
N CYS A 51 13.52 -7.18 -14.11
CA CYS A 51 13.50 -5.74 -14.00
C CYS A 51 12.42 -5.13 -14.90
N GLN A 52 11.62 -4.22 -14.35
CA GLN A 52 10.46 -3.62 -15.00
C GLN A 52 10.80 -2.70 -16.20
N ASN A 53 12.08 -2.40 -16.42
CA ASN A 53 12.56 -1.71 -17.63
C ASN A 53 12.96 -2.69 -18.76
N GLU A 54 12.56 -3.96 -18.65
CA GLU A 54 12.74 -5.00 -19.68
C GLU A 54 14.20 -5.18 -20.13
N CYS A 55 15.17 -4.87 -19.26
CA CYS A 55 16.60 -4.98 -19.59
C CYS A 55 17.15 -6.42 -19.55
N GLY A 56 16.32 -7.40 -19.17
CA GLY A 56 16.67 -8.81 -19.04
C GLY A 56 17.43 -9.19 -17.76
N TYR A 57 17.58 -8.25 -16.83
CA TYR A 57 18.08 -8.56 -15.48
C TYR A 57 16.98 -9.18 -14.64
N VAL A 58 17.28 -10.31 -13.99
CA VAL A 58 16.40 -11.00 -13.05
C VAL A 58 16.95 -10.79 -11.64
N PHE A 59 16.09 -10.37 -10.72
CA PHE A 59 16.48 -10.22 -9.32
C PHE A 59 16.73 -11.61 -8.69
N PRO A 60 17.76 -11.76 -7.83
CA PRO A 60 18.01 -13.04 -7.17
C PRO A 60 16.84 -13.42 -6.26
N GLU A 61 16.56 -14.73 -6.13
CA GLU A 61 15.47 -15.26 -5.30
C GLU A 61 15.83 -15.31 -3.80
N ASP A 62 17.12 -15.38 -3.50
CA ASP A 62 17.62 -15.56 -2.14
C ASP A 62 17.60 -14.24 -1.36
N VAL A 63 16.86 -14.22 -0.26
CA VAL A 63 16.77 -13.09 0.69
C VAL A 63 18.10 -12.76 1.38
N ASP A 64 19.08 -13.66 1.30
CA ASP A 64 20.44 -13.47 1.83
C ASP A 64 21.28 -12.52 0.95
N GLU A 65 20.90 -12.31 -0.32
CA GLU A 65 21.48 -11.28 -1.16
C GLU A 65 20.66 -9.98 -1.04
N GLU A 66 21.28 -8.89 -0.57
CA GLU A 66 20.59 -7.61 -0.46
C GLU A 66 20.14 -7.11 -1.85
N VAL A 67 18.84 -7.26 -2.14
CA VAL A 67 18.22 -6.74 -3.35
C VAL A 67 17.78 -5.30 -3.10
N GLY A 68 18.44 -4.37 -3.80
CA GLY A 68 18.00 -2.99 -3.87
C GLY A 68 16.93 -2.80 -4.96
N PHE A 69 16.15 -1.73 -4.83
CA PHE A 69 15.17 -1.35 -5.85
C PHE A 69 15.80 -0.96 -7.19
N GLU A 70 17.05 -0.46 -7.15
CA GLU A 70 17.80 -0.12 -8.34
C GLU A 70 18.32 -1.40 -9.03
N CYS A 71 17.96 -1.56 -10.30
CA CYS A 71 18.46 -2.66 -11.12
C CYS A 71 19.97 -2.50 -11.36
N ARG A 72 20.75 -3.51 -10.94
CA ARG A 72 22.22 -3.51 -11.06
C ARG A 72 22.72 -3.49 -12.50
N ALA A 73 21.89 -3.87 -13.48
CA ALA A 73 22.28 -3.90 -14.89
C ALA A 73 22.02 -2.58 -15.63
N CYS A 74 20.89 -1.92 -15.38
CA CYS A 74 20.48 -0.73 -16.14
C CYS A 74 20.26 0.54 -15.31
N GLY A 75 20.39 0.46 -13.97
CA GLY A 75 20.17 1.57 -13.05
C GLY A 75 18.71 2.00 -12.91
N HIS A 76 17.76 1.23 -13.46
CA HIS A 76 16.34 1.55 -13.34
C HIS A 76 15.86 1.37 -11.90
N ASP A 77 15.12 2.35 -11.40
CA ASP A 77 14.49 2.31 -10.09
C ASP A 77 13.15 1.55 -10.16
N ASN A 78 13.11 0.35 -9.57
CA ASN A 78 11.90 -0.48 -9.51
C ASN A 78 11.04 -0.16 -8.28
N PHE A 79 11.40 0.84 -7.46
CA PHE A 79 10.62 1.22 -6.28
C PHE A 79 9.22 1.75 -6.66
N PRO A 80 9.05 2.73 -7.57
CA PRO A 80 7.72 3.24 -7.90
C PRO A 80 6.72 2.17 -8.35
N PRO A 81 7.03 1.28 -9.33
CA PRO A 81 6.08 0.25 -9.73
C PRO A 81 5.79 -0.77 -8.62
N PHE A 82 6.78 -1.08 -7.77
CA PHE A 82 6.58 -1.94 -6.61
C PHE A 82 5.63 -1.30 -5.58
N VAL A 83 5.84 -0.03 -5.22
CA VAL A 83 5.01 0.67 -4.22
C VAL A 83 3.57 0.77 -4.69
N THR A 84 3.33 1.06 -5.97
CA THR A 84 1.97 1.07 -6.52
C THR A 84 1.26 -0.28 -6.35
N GLN A 85 1.95 -1.39 -6.63
CA GLN A 85 1.39 -2.73 -6.42
C GLN A 85 1.12 -3.01 -4.94
N TYR A 86 2.10 -2.69 -4.08
CA TYR A 86 2.00 -2.86 -2.63
C TYR A 86 0.80 -2.09 -2.04
N VAL A 87 0.65 -0.82 -2.40
CA VAL A 87 -0.47 0.03 -1.95
C VAL A 87 -1.81 -0.53 -2.45
N TYR A 88 -1.90 -0.94 -3.71
CA TYR A 88 -3.13 -1.48 -4.28
C TYR A 88 -3.63 -2.72 -3.50
N TRP A 89 -2.71 -3.57 -3.05
CA TRP A 89 -3.05 -4.79 -2.30
C TRP A 89 -3.46 -4.53 -0.86
N ARG A 90 -3.07 -3.39 -0.27
CA ARG A 90 -3.30 -3.09 1.15
C ARG A 90 -4.38 -2.06 1.42
N ILE A 91 -4.93 -1.41 0.39
CA ILE A 91 -6.06 -0.50 0.58
C ILE A 91 -7.32 -1.27 0.94
N GLU A 92 -7.97 -0.83 2.01
CA GLU A 92 -9.25 -1.35 2.46
C GLU A 92 -10.36 -0.32 2.27
N LYS A 93 -11.58 -0.78 1.98
CA LYS A 93 -12.78 0.05 2.03
C LYS A 93 -13.24 0.16 3.48
N THR A 94 -13.49 1.37 3.95
CA THR A 94 -14.15 1.61 5.24
C THR A 94 -15.64 1.79 5.01
N GLU A 95 -16.47 0.99 5.66
CA GLU A 95 -17.92 1.18 5.65
C GLU A 95 -18.33 2.29 6.62
N SER A 96 -19.38 3.02 6.26
CA SER A 96 -20.04 3.93 7.19
C SER A 96 -20.70 3.12 8.30
N VAL A 97 -20.28 3.33 9.54
CA VAL A 97 -21.04 2.89 10.72
C VAL A 97 -22.43 3.49 10.60
N ASP A 98 -23.43 2.66 10.34
CA ASP A 98 -24.83 3.06 10.42
C ASP A 98 -25.08 3.59 11.84
N THR A 99 -25.35 4.89 11.94
CA THR A 99 -25.85 5.52 13.16
C THR A 99 -27.04 4.69 13.65
N PRO A 100 -27.06 4.18 14.90
CA PRO A 100 -28.23 3.48 15.39
C PRO A 100 -29.42 4.43 15.29
N ARG A 101 -30.44 4.05 14.51
CA ARG A 101 -31.75 4.72 14.54
C ARG A 101 -32.23 4.65 15.98
N SER A 102 -32.11 5.75 16.70
CA SER A 102 -32.91 5.97 17.89
C SER A 102 -34.34 6.16 17.40
N GLU A 103 -35.04 5.04 17.20
CA GLU A 103 -36.49 5.05 17.04
C GLU A 103 -37.04 5.63 18.33
N THR A 104 -37.47 6.88 18.22
CA THR A 104 -38.18 7.56 19.28
C THR A 104 -39.63 7.11 19.15
N ASP A 105 -39.95 5.94 19.69
CA ASP A 105 -41.35 5.57 19.90
C ASP A 105 -41.84 6.28 21.16
N SER A 106 -42.19 7.55 20.96
CA SER A 106 -43.15 8.24 21.79
C SER A 106 -44.53 7.73 21.42
N ASP A 107 -44.94 6.59 21.98
CA ASP A 107 -46.37 6.24 22.03
C ASP A 107 -46.94 6.70 23.37
N ASP A 108 -47.57 7.87 23.26
CA ASP A 108 -48.61 8.39 24.12
C ASP A 108 -49.80 7.41 24.08
N ASP A 109 -49.99 6.62 25.14
CA ASP A 109 -51.30 6.03 25.39
C ASP A 109 -51.55 5.89 26.90
N ARG A 110 -52.35 6.86 27.39
CA ARG A 110 -53.45 6.73 28.36
C ARG A 110 -53.32 7.35 29.76
#